data_AF-A0A856M941-F1
#
_entry.id   AF-A0A856M941-F1
#
_cell.length_a   1.000
_cell.length_b   1.000
_cell.length_c   1.000
_cell.angle_alpha   90.00
_cell.angle_beta   90.00
_cell.angle_gamma   90.00
#
_symmetry.space_group_name_H-M   'P 1'
#
loop_
_entity.id
_entity.type
_entity.pdbx_description
1 polymer ?
#
loop_
_entity_poly.entity_id
_entity_poly.type
_entity_poly.pdbx_seq_one_letter_code
_entity_poly.pdbx_strand_id
1 'polypeptide(L)' 'MTQEIAIKKKWAVKRMTLNLASTEAEKLQKYCDETGRPATDVIRELIRGLESIDH' A
#
# COMPACT_ATOMS: atom_id res chain seq x y z
N MET A 1 9.66 38.88 -9.51
CA MET A 1 9.84 37.59 -10.20
C MET A 1 9.43 36.50 -9.22
N THR A 2 8.13 36.20 -9.17
CA THR A 2 7.54 35.29 -8.19
C THR A 2 7.79 33.86 -8.65
N GLN A 3 8.52 33.06 -7.87
CA GLN A 3 8.75 31.66 -8.22
C GLN A 3 7.52 30.83 -7.86
N GLU A 4 6.96 30.18 -8.88
CA GLU A 4 5.85 29.24 -8.77
C GLU A 4 6.37 27.92 -8.20
N ILE A 5 6.10 27.68 -6.91
CA ILE A 5 6.40 26.39 -6.28
C ILE A 5 5.35 25.41 -6.76
N ALA A 6 5.71 24.58 -7.73
CA ALA A 6 4.89 23.45 -8.17
C ALA A 6 4.46 22.63 -6.94
N ILE A 7 3.15 22.62 -6.65
CA ILE A 7 2.55 21.79 -5.60
C ILE A 7 2.72 20.34 -6.05
N LYS A 8 3.80 19.70 -5.60
CA LYS A 8 3.88 18.23 -5.56
C LYS A 8 2.60 17.79 -4.86
N LYS A 9 1.76 17.00 -5.53
CA LYS A 9 0.67 16.25 -4.92
C LYS A 9 1.29 15.34 -3.85
N LYS A 10 1.58 15.89 -2.67
CA LYS A 10 1.87 15.15 -1.46
C LYS A 10 0.53 14.55 -1.09
N TRP A 11 0.24 13.37 -1.61
CA TRP A 11 -0.79 12.53 -1.04
C TRP A 11 -0.52 12.51 0.46
N ALA A 12 -1.43 13.08 1.25
CA ALA A 12 -1.38 12.95 2.69
C ALA A 12 -1.24 11.46 2.94
N VAL A 13 -0.16 11.04 3.61
CA VAL A 13 0.06 9.64 3.94
C VAL A 13 -1.08 9.26 4.87
N LYS A 14 -2.17 8.74 4.29
CA LYS A 14 -3.39 8.40 5.01
C LYS A 14 -3.13 7.02 5.59
N ARG A 15 -2.82 6.99 6.88
CA ARG A 15 -2.67 5.75 7.64
C ARG A 15 -4.04 5.09 7.71
N MET A 16 -4.10 3.83 7.31
CA MET A 16 -5.29 2.99 7.42
C MET A 16 -4.91 1.71 8.16
N THR A 17 -5.77 1.29 9.07
CA THR A 17 -5.62 0.01 9.77
C THR A 17 -6.49 -1.00 9.04
N LEU A 18 -5.90 -2.14 8.67
CA LEU A 18 -6.58 -3.22 7.99
C LEU A 18 -6.66 -4.40 8.97
N ASN A 19 -7.87 -4.91 9.17
CA ASN A 19 -8.06 -6.13 9.94
C ASN A 19 -7.98 -7.30 8.96
N LEU A 20 -6.97 -8.13 9.12
CA LEU A 20 -6.78 -9.35 8.37
C LEU A 20 -7.25 -10.52 9.23
N ALA A 21 -7.84 -11.54 8.62
CA ALA A 21 -8.06 -12.81 9.31
C ALA A 21 -6.70 -13.44 9.66
N SER A 22 -6.62 -14.19 10.76
CA SER A 22 -5.36 -14.77 11.25
C SER A 22 -4.61 -15.55 10.16
N THR A 23 -5.34 -16.33 9.37
CA THR A 23 -4.81 -17.12 8.26
C THR A 23 -4.28 -16.28 7.10
N GLU A 24 -4.91 -15.14 6.81
CA GLU A 24 -4.48 -14.20 5.77
C GLU A 24 -3.22 -13.44 6.23
N ALA A 25 -3.17 -13.07 7.51
CA ALA A 25 -1.99 -12.43 8.11
C ALA A 25 -0.78 -13.38 8.11
N GLU A 26 -0.96 -14.66 8.44
CA GLU A 26 0.11 -15.66 8.38
C GLU A 26 0.63 -15.86 6.94
N LYS A 27 -0.26 -15.95 5.95
CA LYS A 27 0.13 -16.03 4.54
C LYS A 27 0.89 -14.78 4.10
N LEU A 28 0.42 -13.60 4.47
CA LEU A 28 1.07 -12.34 4.16
C LEU A 28 2.48 -12.28 4.78
N GLN A 29 2.60 -12.66 6.05
CA GLN A 29 3.88 -12.70 6.76
C GLN A 29 4.85 -13.66 6.06
N LYS A 30 4.42 -14.89 5.79
CA LYS A 30 5.25 -15.89 5.10
C LYS A 30 5.72 -15.37 3.73
N TYR A 31 4.82 -14.77 2.96
CA TYR A 31 5.16 -14.18 1.66
C TYR A 31 6.16 -13.01 1.79
N CYS A 32 6.03 -12.17 2.83
CA CYS A 32 6.98 -11.11 3.10
C CYS A 32 8.36 -11.68 3.48
N ASP A 33 8.42 -12.74 4.28
CA ASP A 33 9.66 -13.45 4.64
C ASP A 33 10.33 -14.08 3.41
N GLU A 34 9.55 -14.70 2.51
CA GLU A 34 10.06 -15.36 1.30
C GLU A 34 10.56 -14.36 0.25
N THR A 35 9.89 -13.21 0.11
CA THR A 35 10.21 -12.21 -0.91
C THR A 35 11.12 -11.08 -0.41
N GLY A 36 11.29 -10.96 0.90
CA GLY A 36 11.99 -9.84 1.54
C GLY A 36 11.25 -8.50 1.40
N ARG A 37 10.00 -8.49 0.93
CA ARG A 37 9.24 -7.26 0.73
C ARG A 37 8.52 -6.86 2.02
N PRO A 38 8.45 -5.56 2.34
CA PRO A 38 7.71 -5.10 3.50
C PRO A 38 6.20 -5.28 3.26
N ALA A 39 5.48 -5.71 4.30
CA ALA A 39 4.03 -5.93 4.23
C ALA A 39 3.26 -4.72 3.70
N THR A 40 3.72 -3.49 3.96
CA THR A 40 3.12 -2.26 3.43
C THR A 40 3.17 -2.19 1.90
N ASP A 41 4.25 -2.66 1.27
CA ASP A 41 4.38 -2.67 -0.18
C ASP A 41 3.44 -3.71 -0.80
N VAL A 42 3.43 -4.92 -0.23
CA VAL A 42 2.53 -6.00 -0.63
C VAL A 42 1.07 -5.58 -0.50
N ILE A 43 0.68 -5.02 0.65
CA ILE A 43 -0.68 -4.51 0.89
C ILE A 43 -1.03 -3.41 -0.13
N ARG A 44 -0.11 -2.48 -0.41
CA ARG A 44 -0.33 -1.43 -1.40
C ARG A 44 -0.52 -1.99 -2.81
N GLU A 45 0.25 -3.00 -3.19
CA GLU A 45 0.07 -3.69 -4.48
C GLU A 45 -1.28 -4.42 -4.54
N LEU A 46 -1.69 -5.11 -3.47
CA LEU A 46 -2.98 -5.78 -3.38
C LEU A 46 -4.13 -4.78 -3.54
N ILE A 47 -4.11 -3.67 -2.79
CA ILE A 47 -5.13 -2.61 -2.88
C ILE A 47 -5.18 -2.03 -4.30
N ARG A 48 -4.02 -1.74 -4.90
CA ARG A 48 -3.96 -1.20 -6.26
C ARG A 48 -4.43 -2.20 -7.31
N GLY A 49 -4.23 -3.49 -7.05
CA GLY A 49 -4.80 -4.59 -7.82
C GLY A 49 -6.32 -4.63 -7.73
N LEU A 50 -6.90 -4.35 -6.56
CA LEU A 50 -8.36 -4.25 -6.37
C LEU A 50 -8.97 -3.03 -7.08
N GLU A 51 -8.32 -1.86 -7.01
CA GLU A 51 -8.80 -0.64 -7.70
C GLU A 51 -8.70 -0.71 -9.23
N SER A 52 -7.82 -1.58 -9.77
CA SER A 52 -7.75 -1.82 -11.21
C SER A 52 -8.87 -2.76 -11.71
N ILE A 53 -9.69 -3.29 -10.81
CA ILE A 53 -10.92 -4.03 -11.14
C ILE A 53 -12.06 -3.01 -11.24
N ASP A 54 -11.93 -2.05 -12.16
CA ASP A 54 -13.06 -1.26 -12.65
C ASP A 54 -13.82 -2.16 -13.63
N HIS A 55 -14.95 -2.71 -13.18
CA HIS A 55 -15.87 -3.49 -14.00
C HIS A 55 -17.31 -3.05 -13.74
#